data_AF-A0A7Y5W090-F1
#
_entry.id   AF-A0A7Y5W090-F1
#
_cell.length_a   1.000
_cell.length_b   1.000
_cell.length_c   1.000
_cell.angle_alpha   90.00
_cell.angle_beta   90.00
_cell.angle_gamma   90.00
#
_symmetry.space_group_name_H-M   'P 1'
#
loop_
_entity.id
_entity.type
_entity.pdbx_description
1 polymer ?
#
loop_
_entity_poly.entity_id
_entity_poly.type
_entity_poly.pdbx_seq_one_letter_code
_entity_poly.pdbx_strand_id
1 'polypeptide(L)'
;AVGRALGIAVDAAPVARPRRPVQAELIIGAICEELAIDRATFVGRSRHTRAVLARSLGSYLCRELTTMSYPEIARAMGRPNHSTVITADKRIRQQMDTSTDLASEAGPNYAGVSLRELCTRLSRTIVTRAAK
;
A
#
# COMPACT_ATOMS: atom_id res chain seq x y z
N ALA A 1 5.73 32.96 8.64
CA ALA A 1 5.80 31.91 9.68
C ALA A 1 4.75 30.87 9.31
N VAL A 2 5.09 29.68 8.85
CA VAL A 2 5.62 28.57 9.67
C VAL A 2 6.64 27.78 8.85
N GLY A 3 7.89 27.74 9.31
CA GLY A 3 8.88 26.80 8.80
C GLY A 3 8.58 25.41 9.36
N ARG A 4 8.46 24.40 8.49
CA ARG A 4 8.58 22.99 8.89
C ARG A 4 9.97 22.52 8.52
N ALA A 5 10.89 22.78 9.44
CA ALA A 5 12.10 22.00 9.58
C ALA A 5 11.69 20.58 10.01
N LEU A 6 11.89 19.59 9.14
CA LEU A 6 11.90 18.18 9.50
C LEU A 6 13.06 17.50 8.77
N GLY A 7 14.26 17.76 9.26
CA GLY A 7 15.33 16.79 9.16
C GLY A 7 15.40 16.04 10.47
N ILE A 8 14.68 14.91 10.64
CA ILE A 8 14.95 13.91 11.68
C ILE A 8 14.42 12.52 11.26
N ALA A 9 15.33 11.54 11.34
CA ALA A 9 15.15 10.08 11.41
C ALA A 9 14.68 9.30 10.15
N VAL A 10 15.68 8.69 9.50
CA VAL A 10 15.60 7.60 8.52
C VAL A 10 15.17 6.24 9.12
N ASP A 11 14.52 6.21 10.28
CA ASP A 11 13.96 4.99 10.87
C ASP A 11 12.44 5.09 10.95
N ALA A 12 11.76 4.93 9.80
CA ALA A 12 10.34 4.62 9.88
C ALA A 12 10.21 3.21 10.45
N ALA A 13 9.65 3.14 11.66
CA ALA A 13 9.34 1.88 12.32
C ALA A 13 8.65 0.91 11.34
N PRO A 14 8.99 -0.39 11.39
CA PRO A 14 8.39 -1.39 10.52
C PRO A 14 6.86 -1.37 10.64
N VAL A 15 6.20 -1.66 9.52
CA VAL A 15 4.76 -1.93 9.43
C VAL A 15 4.34 -2.77 10.65
N ALA A 16 3.47 -2.23 11.50
CA ALA A 16 3.12 -2.87 12.76
C ALA A 16 2.48 -4.23 12.48
N ARG A 17 3.15 -5.31 12.90
CA ARG A 17 2.62 -6.66 12.64
C ARG A 17 1.39 -6.92 13.50
N PRO A 18 0.27 -7.32 12.90
CA PRO A 18 -0.95 -7.60 13.64
C PRO A 18 -0.79 -8.89 14.47
N ARG A 19 -1.49 -8.97 15.61
CA ARG A 19 -1.51 -10.18 16.46
C ARG A 19 -2.17 -11.38 15.79
N ARG A 20 -3.04 -11.14 14.80
CA ARG A 20 -3.73 -12.15 13.99
C ARG A 20 -3.64 -11.75 12.52
N PRO A 21 -3.62 -12.70 11.57
CA PRO A 21 -3.65 -12.38 10.15
C PRO A 21 -4.86 -11.53 9.80
N VAL A 22 -4.65 -10.48 9.00
CA VAL A 22 -5.72 -9.60 8.54
C VAL A 22 -6.40 -10.19 7.31
N GLN A 23 -7.69 -9.91 7.12
CA GLN A 23 -8.40 -10.28 5.90
C GLN A 23 -7.94 -9.40 4.72
N ALA A 24 -7.61 -10.03 3.58
CA ALA A 24 -7.19 -9.30 2.37
C ALA A 24 -8.24 -8.27 1.91
N GLU A 25 -9.52 -8.57 2.08
CA GLU A 25 -10.60 -7.65 1.71
C GLU A 25 -10.55 -6.32 2.48
N LEU A 26 -10.21 -6.37 3.78
CA LEU A 26 -10.06 -5.17 4.60
C LEU A 26 -8.87 -4.31 4.12
N ILE A 27 -7.78 -4.97 3.72
CA ILE A 27 -6.59 -4.31 3.16
C ILE A 27 -6.96 -3.62 1.84
N ILE A 28 -7.61 -4.35 0.92
CA ILE A 28 -8.04 -3.83 -0.38
C ILE A 28 -8.99 -2.64 -0.20
N GLY A 29 -9.99 -2.77 0.69
CA GLY A 29 -10.94 -1.70 1.00
C GLY A 29 -10.25 -0.44 1.52
N ALA A 30 -9.36 -0.58 2.51
CA ALA A 30 -8.62 0.55 3.06
C ALA A 30 -7.76 1.26 2.01
N ILE A 31 -7.12 0.53 1.09
CA ILE A 31 -6.35 1.12 -0.01
C ILE A 31 -7.26 1.86 -1.00
N CYS A 32 -8.41 1.29 -1.34
CA CYS A 32 -9.37 1.90 -2.26
C CYS A 32 -9.93 3.22 -1.69
N GLU A 33 -10.27 3.22 -0.40
CA GLU A 33 -10.67 4.44 0.33
C GLU A 33 -9.55 5.48 0.34
N GLU A 34 -8.34 5.07 0.75
CA GLU A 34 -7.20 5.97 0.87
C GLU A 34 -6.88 6.68 -0.45
N LEU A 35 -6.88 5.95 -1.57
CA LEU A 35 -6.56 6.49 -2.89
C LEU A 35 -7.79 7.05 -3.64
N ALA A 36 -8.99 6.98 -3.06
CA ALA A 36 -10.24 7.33 -3.72
C ALA A 36 -10.39 6.66 -5.10
N ILE A 37 -10.24 5.33 -5.14
CA ILE A 37 -10.53 4.51 -6.32
C ILE A 37 -11.59 3.47 -5.98
N ASP A 38 -12.36 3.03 -6.97
CA ASP A 38 -13.31 1.95 -6.79
C ASP A 38 -12.65 0.57 -6.87
N ARG A 39 -13.33 -0.43 -6.28
CA ARG A 39 -12.83 -1.80 -6.28
C ARG A 39 -12.75 -2.38 -7.70
N ALA A 40 -13.62 -1.94 -8.61
CA ALA A 40 -13.57 -2.33 -10.02
C ALA A 40 -12.29 -1.83 -10.70
N THR A 41 -11.82 -0.61 -10.43
CA THR A 41 -10.53 -0.12 -10.93
C THR A 41 -9.35 -0.84 -10.27
N PHE A 42 -9.47 -1.15 -8.98
CA PHE A 42 -8.44 -1.91 -8.26
C PHE A 42 -8.22 -3.29 -8.88
N VAL A 43 -9.29 -4.05 -9.17
CA VAL A 43 -9.26 -5.40 -9.77
C VAL A 43 -9.12 -5.36 -11.30
N GLY A 44 -9.52 -4.27 -11.94
CA GLY A 44 -9.48 -4.09 -13.38
C GLY A 44 -8.06 -4.02 -13.97
N ARG A 45 -7.98 -3.80 -15.29
CA ARG A 45 -6.73 -3.76 -16.06
C ARG A 45 -6.19 -2.35 -16.29
N SER A 46 -6.77 -1.35 -15.62
CA SER A 46 -6.38 0.06 -15.74
C SER A 46 -4.88 0.27 -15.50
N ARG A 47 -4.23 1.01 -16.39
CA ARG A 47 -2.80 1.36 -16.29
C ARG A 47 -2.57 2.74 -15.68
N HIS A 48 -3.63 3.42 -15.21
CA HIS A 48 -3.48 4.68 -14.50
C HIS A 48 -2.56 4.53 -13.30
N THR A 49 -1.68 5.49 -13.10
CA THR A 49 -0.61 5.48 -12.08
C THR A 49 -1.15 5.15 -10.69
N ARG A 50 -2.28 5.76 -10.31
CA ARG A 50 -2.97 5.50 -9.04
C ARG A 50 -3.47 4.05 -8.90
N ALA A 51 -4.03 3.47 -9.95
CA ALA A 51 -4.49 2.07 -9.92
C ALA A 51 -3.30 1.09 -9.85
N VAL A 52 -2.19 1.44 -10.49
CA VAL A 52 -0.94 0.67 -10.41
C VAL A 52 -0.31 0.77 -9.00
N LEU A 53 -0.30 1.96 -8.40
CA LEU A 53 0.12 2.20 -7.02
C LEU A 53 -0.73 1.39 -6.04
N ALA A 54 -2.05 1.44 -6.17
CA ALA A 54 -2.99 0.71 -5.31
C ALA A 54 -2.69 -0.79 -5.29
N ARG A 55 -2.45 -1.40 -6.46
CA ARG A 55 -2.13 -2.84 -6.54
C ARG A 55 -0.76 -3.15 -5.94
N SER A 56 0.22 -2.29 -6.14
CA SER A 56 1.53 -2.45 -5.50
C SER A 56 1.43 -2.39 -3.98
N LEU A 57 0.65 -1.44 -3.43
CA LEU A 57 0.33 -1.37 -2.01
C LEU A 57 -0.39 -2.64 -1.54
N GLY A 58 -1.36 -3.12 -2.31
CA GLY A 58 -2.09 -4.35 -2.01
C GLY A 58 -1.19 -5.57 -1.93
N SER A 59 -0.30 -5.76 -2.91
CA SER A 59 0.69 -6.85 -2.89
C SER A 59 1.55 -6.80 -1.64
N TYR A 60 2.11 -5.63 -1.32
CA TYR A 60 3.01 -5.47 -0.18
C TYR A 60 2.32 -5.60 1.16
N LEU A 61 1.20 -4.90 1.38
CA LEU A 61 0.47 -4.96 2.65
C LEU A 61 -0.12 -6.34 2.89
N CYS A 62 -0.57 -7.06 1.86
CA CYS A 62 -0.96 -8.46 2.03
C CYS A 62 0.21 -9.33 2.47
N ARG A 63 1.43 -9.10 1.96
CA ARG A 63 2.64 -9.83 2.41
C ARG A 63 3.06 -9.50 3.84
N GLU A 64 2.84 -8.28 4.30
CA GLU A 64 3.22 -7.87 5.66
C GLU A 64 2.16 -8.19 6.72
N LEU A 65 0.86 -8.14 6.36
CA LEU A 65 -0.24 -8.20 7.32
C LEU A 65 -1.02 -9.52 7.30
N THR A 66 -0.73 -10.42 6.36
CA THR A 66 -1.40 -11.72 6.21
C THR A 66 -0.41 -12.87 6.16
N THR A 67 -0.91 -14.10 6.22
CA THR A 67 -0.14 -15.34 6.02
C THR A 67 -0.27 -15.90 4.61
N MET A 68 -0.86 -15.14 3.68
CA MET A 68 -1.20 -15.61 2.34
C MET A 68 0.04 -15.76 1.45
N SER A 69 0.07 -16.82 0.66
CA SER A 69 1.01 -17.04 -0.43
C SER A 69 0.74 -16.11 -1.63
N TYR A 70 1.73 -15.90 -2.51
CA TYR A 70 1.53 -15.08 -3.71
C TYR A 70 0.34 -15.53 -4.60
N PRO A 71 0.10 -16.84 -4.82
CA PRO A 71 -1.10 -17.29 -5.53
C PRO A 71 -2.41 -16.91 -4.84
N GLU A 72 -2.48 -16.99 -3.51
CA GLU A 72 -3.68 -16.60 -2.76
C GLU A 72 -3.91 -15.10 -2.82
N ILE A 73 -2.85 -14.30 -2.68
CA ILE A 73 -2.92 -12.83 -2.82
C ILE A 73 -3.40 -12.45 -4.22
N ALA A 74 -2.88 -13.12 -5.25
CA ALA A 74 -3.33 -12.90 -6.63
C ALA A 74 -4.83 -13.14 -6.78
N ARG A 75 -5.35 -14.25 -6.23
CA ARG A 75 -6.80 -14.55 -6.25
C ARG A 75 -7.61 -13.47 -5.53
N ALA A 76 -7.20 -13.06 -4.33
CA ALA A 76 -7.91 -12.02 -3.56
C ALA A 76 -7.91 -10.66 -4.29
N MET A 77 -6.85 -10.33 -5.02
CA MET A 77 -6.75 -9.10 -5.81
C MET A 77 -7.36 -9.21 -7.22
N GLY A 78 -7.95 -10.36 -7.57
CA GLY A 78 -8.49 -10.65 -8.90
C GLY A 78 -7.44 -10.62 -10.02
N ARG A 79 -6.24 -11.11 -9.73
CA ARG A 79 -5.10 -11.19 -10.67
C ARG A 79 -4.92 -12.61 -11.20
N PRO A 80 -4.76 -12.77 -12.53
CA PRO A 80 -4.61 -14.11 -13.12
C PRO A 80 -3.25 -14.74 -12.81
N ASN A 81 -2.19 -13.92 -12.72
CA ASN A 81 -0.81 -14.39 -12.59
C ASN A 81 -0.19 -13.90 -11.27
N HIS A 82 0.24 -14.84 -10.43
CA HIS A 82 0.91 -14.52 -9.16
C HIS A 82 2.27 -13.83 -9.33
N SER A 83 2.94 -14.05 -10.48
CA SER A 83 4.16 -13.32 -10.84
C SER A 83 3.95 -11.81 -10.90
N THR A 84 2.75 -11.34 -11.28
CA THR A 84 2.41 -9.92 -11.25
C THR A 84 2.40 -9.36 -9.83
N VAL A 85 1.93 -10.15 -8.85
CA VAL A 85 1.94 -9.76 -7.43
C VAL A 85 3.38 -9.68 -6.93
N ILE A 86 4.22 -10.65 -7.28
CA ILE A 86 5.66 -10.68 -6.91
C ILE A 86 6.37 -9.45 -7.46
N THR A 87 6.22 -9.15 -8.75
CA THR A 87 6.86 -7.98 -9.36
C THR A 87 6.37 -6.67 -8.73
N ALA A 88 5.07 -6.58 -8.41
CA ALA A 88 4.50 -5.41 -7.74
C ALA A 88 5.01 -5.22 -6.30
N ASP A 89 5.19 -6.30 -5.54
CA ASP A 89 5.79 -6.28 -4.19
C ASP A 89 7.28 -5.89 -4.25
N LYS A 90 8.06 -6.45 -5.19
CA LYS A 90 9.46 -6.06 -5.38
C LYS A 90 9.59 -4.58 -5.75
N ARG A 91 8.76 -4.10 -6.67
CA ARG A 91 8.76 -2.70 -7.13
C ARG A 91 8.53 -1.74 -5.96
N ILE A 92 7.51 -2.00 -5.14
CA ILE A 92 7.17 -1.07 -4.07
C ILE A 92 8.20 -1.09 -2.94
N ARG A 93 8.82 -2.24 -2.64
CA ARG A 93 9.94 -2.33 -1.71
C ARG A 93 11.14 -1.50 -2.19
N GLN A 94 11.47 -1.54 -3.47
CA GLN A 94 12.54 -0.71 -4.06
C GLN A 94 12.19 0.79 -4.05
N GLN A 95 10.92 1.13 -4.30
CA GLN A 95 10.45 2.51 -4.27
C GLN A 95 10.42 3.08 -2.84
N MET A 96 10.22 2.27 -1.79
CA MET A 96 10.16 2.76 -0.41
C MET A 96 11.42 3.49 0.06
N ASP A 97 12.57 3.23 -0.55
CA ASP A 97 13.86 3.84 -0.18
C ASP A 97 14.19 5.09 -1.02
N THR A 98 13.48 5.29 -2.14
CA THR A 98 13.80 6.33 -3.13
C THR A 98 12.67 7.35 -3.29
N SER A 99 11.42 6.94 -3.07
CA SER A 99 10.23 7.79 -3.23
C SER A 99 10.06 8.74 -2.05
N THR A 100 10.43 10.00 -2.26
CA THR A 100 10.24 11.11 -1.30
C THR A 100 8.94 11.88 -1.52
N ASP A 101 8.30 11.72 -2.68
CA ASP A 101 7.04 12.37 -3.04
C ASP A 101 6.18 11.43 -3.89
N LEU A 102 4.87 11.40 -3.62
CA LEU A 102 3.87 10.59 -4.33
C LEU A 102 2.89 11.43 -5.16
N ALA A 103 3.13 12.74 -5.30
CA ALA A 103 2.25 13.62 -6.05
C ALA A 103 2.02 13.16 -7.50
N SER A 104 3.03 12.57 -8.14
CA SER A 104 2.95 12.12 -9.53
C SER A 104 2.09 10.85 -9.70
N GLU A 105 2.06 9.99 -8.68
CA GLU A 105 1.36 8.71 -8.72
C GLU A 105 -0.07 8.81 -8.17
N ALA A 106 -0.23 9.55 -7.08
CA ALA A 106 -1.47 9.60 -6.30
C ALA A 106 -2.17 10.96 -6.38
N GLY A 107 -1.51 12.01 -6.88
CA GLY A 107 -2.07 13.35 -7.06
C GLY A 107 -1.60 14.36 -6.00
N PRO A 108 -1.98 15.65 -6.13
CA PRO A 108 -1.42 16.75 -5.34
C PRO A 108 -1.64 16.64 -3.83
N ASN A 109 -2.68 15.90 -3.40
CA ASN A 109 -2.94 15.65 -1.98
C ASN A 109 -1.86 14.79 -1.29
N TYR A 110 -0.95 14.19 -2.06
CA TYR A 110 0.18 13.40 -1.56
C TYR A 110 1.53 14.12 -1.74
N ALA A 111 1.51 15.43 -2.05
CA ALA A 111 2.72 16.22 -2.16
C ALA A 111 3.52 16.18 -0.86
N GLY A 112 4.80 15.79 -0.96
CA GLY A 112 5.71 15.63 0.17
C GLY A 112 5.39 14.43 1.07
N VAL A 113 4.46 13.55 0.68
CA VAL A 113 4.23 12.27 1.35
C VAL A 113 5.07 11.21 0.66
N SER A 114 5.99 10.61 1.41
CA SER A 114 6.77 9.48 0.94
C SER A 114 5.92 8.21 0.91
N LEU A 115 6.33 7.25 0.09
CA LEU A 115 5.69 5.94 0.03
C LEU A 115 5.72 5.20 1.37
N ARG A 116 6.81 5.36 2.11
CA ARG A 116 7.01 4.81 3.45
C ARG A 116 6.01 5.36 4.46
N GLU A 117 5.76 6.68 4.42
CA GLU A 117 4.76 7.31 5.27
C GLU A 117 3.35 6.80 4.96
N LEU A 118 3.01 6.69 3.67
CA LEU A 118 1.70 6.15 3.24
C LEU A 118 1.50 4.70 3.71
N CYS A 119 2.50 3.83 3.55
CA CYS A 119 2.45 2.45 4.03
C CYS A 119 2.25 2.36 5.55
N THR A 120 2.99 3.18 6.32
CA THR A 120 2.86 3.23 7.78
C THR A 120 1.46 3.67 8.20
N ARG A 121 0.90 4.71 7.55
CA ARG A 121 -0.46 5.18 7.80
C ARG A 121 -1.51 4.11 7.50
N LEU A 122 -1.44 3.50 6.31
CA LEU A 122 -2.35 2.42 5.90
C LEU A 122 -2.28 1.23 6.86
N SER A 123 -1.07 0.78 7.21
CA SER A 123 -0.88 -0.32 8.15
C SER A 123 -1.55 -0.06 9.49
N ARG A 124 -1.32 1.12 10.09
CA ARG A 124 -1.95 1.49 11.37
C ARG A 124 -3.48 1.49 11.27
N THR A 125 -4.02 2.08 10.20
CA THR A 125 -5.47 2.10 9.95
C THR A 125 -6.04 0.69 9.84
N ILE A 126 -5.41 -0.18 9.05
CA ILE A 126 -5.85 -1.55 8.81
C ILE A 126 -5.80 -2.37 10.10
N VAL A 127 -4.69 -2.32 10.84
CA VAL A 127 -4.51 -3.07 12.09
C VAL A 127 -5.52 -2.62 13.15
N THR A 128 -5.79 -1.31 13.22
CA THR A 128 -6.79 -0.76 14.15
C THR A 128 -8.20 -1.21 13.78
N ARG A 129 -8.54 -1.26 12.49
CA ARG A 129 -9.84 -1.76 12.01
C ARG A 129 -9.99 -3.26 12.25
N ALA A 130 -8.92 -4.04 12.11
CA ALA A 130 -8.93 -5.49 12.30
C ALA A 130 -9.01 -5.93 13.78
N ALA A 131 -8.67 -5.03 14.72
CA ALA A 131 -8.72 -5.29 16.15
C ALA A 131 -10.08 -4.99 16.79
N LYS A 132 -10.98 -4.33 16.06
CA LYS A 132 -12.38 -4.08 16.45
C LYS A 132 -13.24 -5.24 15.98
#